data_AF-A0A2V9DGV0-F1
#
_entry.id   AF-A0A2V9DGV0-F1
#
_cell.length_a   1.000
_cell.length_b   1.000
_cell.length_c   1.000
_cell.angle_alpha   90.00
_cell.angle_beta   90.00
_cell.angle_gamma   90.00
#
_symmetry.space_group_name_H-M   'P 1'
#
loop_
_entity.id
_entity.type
_entity.pdbx_description
1 polymer ?
#
loop_
_entity_poly.entity_id
_entity_poly.type
_entity_poly.pdbx_seq_one_letter_code
_entity_poly.pdbx_strand_id
1 'polypeptide(L)'
;MSSILFSRRKLFEAGAAAVAAAGVAAIPGAALARPAPAPGRESESETLFREGDEERFRSSLHNAYLFLNTMMDAYAQGSTTRLSQSYSDEIGLESTAFVYDNAVEIMARLLRGSGQDVARAQVLGNGLLYAQQIDPAADGRVRQAYFVDHADSQGVFIVPSGFPFFFQGSATGDLAWTGMALAQLANRTGIEAYLDGAVRLGNWIFNNTFDTRGAGGYNFTSGANQVKSTEHNIDVFALFTMLARLTGHSATWTDRADRARIFVDAMFYIPGGFFFTGTGPDGISVNLNLSQNNIPEDVQDWSFQAFFNRDHAASIDWCKTNLAVTDTPQTYNSDLVPAHNNNLTGNIRVSGVSFATQSMRPPLREDEKTESPCIIAPSDQFSKQPNPSAVWLEGTGHLAAALLSRRLRRNRDIDGFNGDVDTARMLLDNIRVAQNNLGKGQHVGGGQPFIGLGKPAQTIPDGLGVIAATSELNTGFGFSFKRFLHIAATGWYVIAVQAGNPFRLGLREDRDEDQDRG
;
A
#
# COMPACT_ATOMS: atom_id res chain seq x y z
N MET A 1 33.59 7.08 -35.64
CA MET A 1 33.41 8.53 -35.41
C MET A 1 32.17 8.93 -36.21
N SER A 2 31.13 9.58 -35.66
CA SER A 2 30.98 10.21 -34.34
C SER A 2 29.58 10.00 -33.73
N SER A 3 29.54 10.00 -32.40
CA SER A 3 28.42 10.38 -31.51
C SER A 3 26.99 10.59 -32.07
N ILE A 4 26.05 9.78 -31.58
CA ILE A 4 24.74 10.28 -31.16
C ILE A 4 24.56 9.89 -29.69
N LEU A 5 24.45 10.90 -28.82
CA LEU A 5 24.39 10.74 -27.37
C LEU A 5 22.97 10.34 -26.95
N PHE A 6 22.86 9.26 -26.16
CA PHE A 6 21.61 8.85 -25.53
C PHE A 6 21.09 9.93 -24.58
N SER A 7 19.89 10.45 -24.84
CA SER A 7 19.22 11.40 -23.96
C SER A 7 18.64 10.69 -22.73
N ARG A 8 19.38 10.71 -21.62
CA ARG A 8 19.03 10.09 -20.32
C ARG A 8 17.87 10.80 -19.57
N ARG A 9 16.88 11.35 -20.29
CA ARG A 9 15.93 12.36 -19.75
C ARG A 9 14.46 11.98 -19.81
N LYS A 10 14.11 10.72 -20.14
CA LYS A 10 12.72 10.22 -20.17
C LYS A 10 12.43 9.06 -19.20
N LEU A 11 13.36 8.73 -18.30
CA LEU A 11 13.18 7.69 -17.27
C LEU A 11 12.91 8.26 -15.86
N PHE A 12 12.86 9.59 -15.70
CA PHE A 12 12.90 10.28 -14.40
C PHE A 12 11.59 11.00 -14.00
N GLU A 13 10.50 10.84 -14.76
CA GLU A 13 9.26 11.62 -14.58
C GLU A 13 7.98 10.76 -14.43
N ALA A 14 8.09 9.43 -14.24
CA ALA A 14 6.93 8.51 -14.29
C ALA A 14 7.01 7.32 -13.30
N GLY A 15 7.51 7.53 -12.08
CA GLY A 15 7.66 6.48 -11.06
C GLY A 15 7.29 6.97 -9.66
N ALA A 16 6.06 7.48 -9.52
CA ALA A 16 5.67 8.33 -8.39
C ALA A 16 4.14 8.62 -8.36
N ALA A 17 3.28 7.62 -8.13
CA ALA A 17 1.85 7.84 -7.86
C ALA A 17 1.13 6.63 -7.23
N ALA A 18 0.25 6.97 -6.29
CA ALA A 18 -0.86 6.23 -5.67
C ALA A 18 -0.53 5.17 -4.59
N VAL A 19 -0.76 5.54 -3.30
CA VAL A 19 -1.63 4.88 -2.29
C VAL A 19 -2.23 5.83 -1.14
N ALA A 20 -3.56 5.92 -0.79
CA ALA A 20 -4.21 7.16 -0.22
C ALA A 20 -5.56 7.28 0.68
N ALA A 21 -5.65 7.79 1.95
CA ALA A 21 -6.92 7.93 2.81
C ALA A 21 -7.90 9.23 2.87
N ALA A 22 -8.68 9.55 3.97
CA ALA A 22 -9.93 10.45 4.03
C ALA A 22 -10.87 10.51 5.34
N GLY A 23 -11.09 11.67 6.06
CA GLY A 23 -12.18 11.91 7.11
C GLY A 23 -12.06 12.05 8.70
N VAL A 24 -13.10 12.29 9.55
CA VAL A 24 -12.95 13.00 10.89
C VAL A 24 -13.55 12.41 12.21
N ALA A 25 -13.11 12.97 13.36
CA ALA A 25 -13.30 12.66 14.81
C ALA A 25 -14.54 13.27 15.56
N ALA A 26 -14.61 13.09 16.90
CA ALA A 26 -15.40 13.89 17.87
C ALA A 26 -14.81 13.87 19.32
N ILE A 27 -15.39 14.67 20.25
CA ILE A 27 -14.93 14.97 21.65
C ILE A 27 -16.16 15.17 22.60
N PRO A 28 -16.08 15.51 23.91
CA PRO A 28 -15.48 14.86 25.09
C PRO A 28 -16.49 14.41 26.21
N GLY A 29 -16.09 13.34 26.92
CA GLY A 29 -16.19 13.05 28.37
C GLY A 29 -17.20 13.73 29.34
N ALA A 30 -17.90 12.86 30.11
CA ALA A 30 -18.38 13.13 31.48
C ALA A 30 -18.29 11.85 32.33
N ALA A 31 -17.94 11.96 33.62
CA ALA A 31 -17.71 10.81 34.50
C ALA A 31 -18.84 10.59 35.52
N LEU A 32 -19.42 9.38 35.57
CA LEU A 32 -20.32 8.92 36.66
C LEU A 32 -20.12 7.43 36.98
N ALA A 33 -20.55 7.03 38.18
CA ALA A 33 -20.16 5.79 38.84
C ALA A 33 -20.82 4.50 38.31
N ARG A 34 -20.11 3.37 38.45
CA ARG A 34 -20.55 2.01 38.09
C ARG A 34 -21.68 1.48 39.00
N PRO A 35 -22.79 0.96 38.45
CA PRO A 35 -23.58 -0.10 39.08
C PRO A 35 -23.06 -1.50 38.67
N ALA A 36 -23.43 -2.53 39.44
CA ALA A 36 -23.01 -3.93 39.21
C ALA A 36 -23.74 -4.57 38.00
N PRO A 37 -23.15 -5.59 37.34
CA PRO A 37 -23.71 -6.17 36.12
C PRO A 37 -24.95 -7.04 36.39
N ALA A 38 -25.99 -6.85 35.58
CA ALA A 38 -27.08 -7.82 35.42
C ALA A 38 -26.67 -8.90 34.38
N PRO A 39 -27.13 -10.15 34.53
CA PRO A 39 -26.70 -11.24 33.65
C PRO A 39 -27.48 -11.28 32.32
N GLY A 40 -26.77 -11.59 31.24
CA GLY A 40 -27.34 -12.32 30.10
C GLY A 40 -27.90 -11.51 28.94
N ARG A 41 -27.02 -11.14 28.01
CA ARG A 41 -27.24 -11.36 26.58
C ARG A 41 -25.87 -11.53 25.91
N GLU A 42 -25.60 -12.72 25.42
CA GLU A 42 -24.41 -13.00 24.62
C GLU A 42 -24.49 -12.15 23.35
N SER A 43 -23.46 -11.36 23.07
CA SER A 43 -23.30 -10.80 21.73
C SER A 43 -22.91 -11.95 20.82
N GLU A 44 -23.71 -12.21 19.79
CA GLU A 44 -23.29 -13.06 18.68
C GLU A 44 -22.09 -12.37 18.02
N SER A 45 -20.90 -12.86 18.36
CA SER A 45 -19.68 -12.52 17.65
C SER A 45 -19.78 -13.13 16.27
N GLU A 46 -20.36 -12.40 15.31
CA GLU A 46 -20.26 -12.76 13.89
C GLU A 46 -18.79 -12.94 13.54
N THR A 47 -18.36 -14.20 13.42
CA THR A 47 -16.99 -14.53 13.05
C THR A 47 -16.76 -14.05 11.62
N LEU A 48 -15.58 -13.50 11.35
CA LEU A 48 -15.26 -12.95 10.03
C LEU A 48 -15.34 -14.01 8.93
N PHE A 49 -15.27 -15.29 9.27
CA PHE A 49 -15.41 -16.41 8.35
C PHE A 49 -16.41 -17.42 8.93
N ARG A 50 -17.14 -18.15 8.08
CA ARG A 50 -18.02 -19.24 8.54
C ARG A 50 -17.17 -20.40 9.06
N GLU A 51 -17.71 -21.25 9.94
CA GLU A 51 -16.96 -22.35 10.60
C GLU A 51 -16.18 -23.27 9.64
N GLY A 52 -16.60 -23.41 8.38
CA GLY A 52 -15.87 -24.18 7.35
C GLY A 52 -14.79 -23.41 6.57
N ASP A 53 -14.81 -22.08 6.60
CA ASP A 53 -13.84 -21.20 5.91
C ASP A 53 -12.71 -20.75 6.84
N GLU A 54 -12.96 -20.69 8.16
CA GLU A 54 -11.98 -20.29 9.19
C GLU A 54 -10.65 -21.04 9.07
N GLU A 55 -10.66 -22.36 8.87
CA GLU A 55 -9.42 -23.14 8.72
C GLU A 55 -8.65 -22.79 7.44
N ARG A 56 -9.36 -22.47 6.35
CA ARG A 56 -8.75 -22.09 5.07
C ARG A 56 -8.05 -20.74 5.18
N PHE A 57 -8.72 -19.77 5.79
CA PHE A 57 -8.14 -18.45 6.06
C PHE A 57 -7.02 -18.51 7.10
N ARG A 58 -7.16 -19.31 8.17
CA ARG A 58 -6.10 -19.55 9.16
C ARG A 58 -4.83 -20.13 8.52
N SER A 59 -4.97 -21.10 7.61
CA SER A 59 -3.85 -21.72 6.89
C SER A 59 -3.20 -20.75 5.90
N SER A 60 -4.02 -20.01 5.15
CA SER A 60 -3.55 -18.97 4.21
C SER A 60 -2.83 -17.81 4.91
N LEU A 61 -3.35 -17.35 6.04
CA LEU A 61 -2.74 -16.35 6.91
C LEU A 61 -1.39 -16.85 7.45
N HIS A 62 -1.32 -18.11 7.91
CA HIS A 62 -0.05 -18.72 8.34
C HIS A 62 0.99 -18.72 7.22
N ASN A 63 0.60 -19.18 6.02
CA ASN A 63 1.42 -19.19 4.81
C ASN A 63 1.94 -17.80 4.43
N ALA A 64 1.09 -16.77 4.51
CA ALA A 64 1.48 -15.39 4.23
C ALA A 64 2.56 -14.87 5.20
N TYR A 65 2.49 -15.22 6.49
CA TYR A 65 3.58 -14.90 7.43
C TYR A 65 4.83 -15.76 7.24
N LEU A 66 4.72 -16.99 6.73
CA LEU A 66 5.89 -17.76 6.31
C LEU A 66 6.58 -17.08 5.12
N PHE A 67 5.83 -16.55 4.15
CA PHE A 67 6.40 -15.74 3.06
C PHE A 67 7.14 -14.52 3.58
N LEU A 68 6.50 -13.70 4.44
CA LEU A 68 7.16 -12.51 5.01
C LEU A 68 8.44 -12.90 5.79
N ASN A 69 8.44 -14.03 6.50
CA ASN A 69 9.66 -14.55 7.12
C ASN A 69 10.73 -14.98 6.09
N THR A 70 10.33 -15.66 5.00
CA THR A 70 11.24 -16.07 3.91
C THR A 70 11.90 -14.87 3.24
N MET A 71 11.13 -13.82 2.91
CA MET A 71 11.66 -12.60 2.30
C MET A 71 12.60 -11.84 3.26
N MET A 72 12.23 -11.72 4.54
CA MET A 72 13.04 -11.06 5.57
C MET A 72 14.36 -11.81 5.87
N ASP A 73 14.40 -13.13 5.71
CA ASP A 73 15.54 -13.97 6.12
C ASP A 73 16.50 -14.33 4.97
N ALA A 74 16.26 -13.83 3.76
CA ALA A 74 16.99 -14.19 2.54
C ALA A 74 18.50 -13.85 2.56
N TYR A 75 18.89 -12.78 3.27
CA TYR A 75 20.29 -12.31 3.31
C TYR A 75 20.90 -12.30 4.72
N ALA A 76 20.08 -12.16 5.76
CA ALA A 76 20.51 -12.14 7.15
C ALA A 76 19.37 -12.60 8.07
N GLN A 77 19.71 -13.11 9.26
CA GLN A 77 18.75 -13.70 10.20
C GLN A 77 18.96 -13.19 11.64
N GLY A 78 18.06 -13.59 12.54
CA GLY A 78 18.12 -13.17 13.94
C GLY A 78 17.98 -11.65 14.10
N SER A 79 18.73 -11.09 15.05
CA SER A 79 18.69 -9.67 15.42
C SER A 79 19.47 -8.73 14.50
N THR A 80 20.05 -9.22 13.40
CA THR A 80 20.81 -8.39 12.45
C THR A 80 19.89 -7.37 11.77
N THR A 81 20.20 -6.08 11.95
CA THR A 81 19.44 -4.95 11.38
C THR A 81 19.45 -4.98 9.85
N ARG A 82 18.26 -4.92 9.25
CA ARG A 82 18.00 -5.07 7.81
C ARG A 82 16.60 -4.58 7.45
N LEU A 83 16.33 -4.43 6.17
CA LEU A 83 14.97 -4.43 5.60
C LEU A 83 14.74 -5.73 4.83
N SER A 84 13.47 -6.06 4.56
CA SER A 84 13.07 -7.16 3.67
C SER A 84 13.14 -6.71 2.21
N GLN A 85 13.64 -7.59 1.33
CA GLN A 85 13.51 -7.41 -0.12
C GLN A 85 12.02 -7.37 -0.50
N SER A 86 11.63 -6.37 -1.30
CA SER A 86 10.22 -6.08 -1.60
C SER A 86 9.53 -7.15 -2.44
N TYR A 87 10.18 -7.58 -3.51
CA TYR A 87 9.65 -8.47 -4.54
C TYR A 87 10.52 -9.72 -4.68
N SER A 88 9.96 -10.79 -5.26
CA SER A 88 10.77 -11.91 -5.74
C SER A 88 11.74 -11.47 -6.85
N ASP A 89 12.85 -12.18 -7.01
CA ASP A 89 13.95 -11.83 -7.91
C ASP A 89 13.50 -11.70 -9.38
N GLU A 90 12.42 -12.37 -9.78
CA GLU A 90 11.88 -12.37 -11.16
C GLU A 90 11.40 -10.99 -11.63
N ILE A 91 11.11 -10.04 -10.74
CA ILE A 91 10.79 -8.67 -11.16
C ILE A 91 12.01 -7.93 -11.75
N GLY A 92 13.23 -8.42 -11.47
CA GLY A 92 14.48 -7.83 -11.95
C GLY A 92 14.90 -6.55 -11.21
N LEU A 93 14.39 -6.32 -9.99
CA LEU A 93 14.75 -5.17 -9.13
C LEU A 93 15.88 -5.48 -8.14
N GLU A 94 16.60 -6.59 -8.31
CA GLU A 94 17.67 -7.05 -7.40
C GLU A 94 17.19 -7.10 -5.93
N SER A 95 18.08 -6.80 -4.98
CA SER A 95 17.83 -6.76 -3.53
C SER A 95 17.06 -5.51 -3.06
N THR A 96 16.26 -4.87 -3.91
CA THR A 96 15.58 -3.62 -3.56
C THR A 96 14.52 -3.84 -2.47
N ALA A 97 14.63 -3.05 -1.40
CA ALA A 97 13.68 -2.95 -0.30
C ALA A 97 13.08 -1.54 -0.28
N PHE A 98 11.82 -1.39 -0.71
CA PHE A 98 11.07 -0.15 -0.62
C PHE A 98 10.64 0.12 0.83
N VAL A 99 10.69 1.39 1.26
CA VAL A 99 10.37 1.75 2.65
C VAL A 99 8.88 1.64 2.96
N TYR A 100 8.01 1.91 1.99
CA TYR A 100 6.56 1.67 2.06
C TYR A 100 6.26 0.19 2.34
N ASP A 101 6.72 -0.71 1.48
CA ASP A 101 6.54 -2.16 1.61
C ASP A 101 6.97 -2.70 2.98
N ASN A 102 8.10 -2.22 3.48
CA ASN A 102 8.63 -2.58 4.79
C ASN A 102 7.82 -1.97 5.95
N ALA A 103 7.26 -0.76 5.78
CA ALA A 103 6.33 -0.17 6.74
C ALA A 103 5.03 -0.99 6.84
N VAL A 104 4.49 -1.47 5.70
CA VAL A 104 3.35 -2.40 5.67
C VAL A 104 3.70 -3.72 6.35
N GLU A 105 4.87 -4.31 6.10
CA GLU A 105 5.31 -5.53 6.79
C GLU A 105 5.43 -5.33 8.33
N ILE A 106 6.00 -4.22 8.78
CA ILE A 106 6.07 -3.87 10.21
C ILE A 106 4.66 -3.85 10.81
N MET A 107 3.73 -3.14 10.18
CA MET A 107 2.35 -3.03 10.68
C MET A 107 1.61 -4.38 10.66
N ALA A 108 1.76 -5.17 9.60
CA ALA A 108 1.24 -6.53 9.53
C ALA A 108 1.76 -7.41 10.71
N ARG A 109 3.06 -7.33 11.03
CA ARG A 109 3.66 -8.06 12.16
C ARG A 109 3.13 -7.58 13.50
N LEU A 110 3.07 -6.25 13.72
CA LEU A 110 2.57 -5.68 14.97
C LEU A 110 1.07 -5.98 15.20
N LEU A 111 0.27 -6.11 14.14
CA LEU A 111 -1.15 -6.47 14.22
C LEU A 111 -1.38 -7.91 14.72
N ARG A 112 -0.60 -8.89 14.24
CA ARG A 112 -0.62 -10.26 14.80
C ARG A 112 0.03 -10.31 16.18
N GLY A 113 1.08 -9.51 16.37
CA GLY A 113 1.58 -9.12 17.69
C GLY A 113 2.21 -10.23 18.55
N SER A 114 2.54 -11.38 17.97
CA SER A 114 3.29 -12.42 18.69
C SER A 114 4.70 -11.93 19.09
N GLY A 115 5.33 -12.55 20.08
CA GLY A 115 6.68 -12.15 20.51
C GLY A 115 7.71 -12.20 19.38
N GLN A 116 7.61 -13.18 18.47
CA GLN A 116 8.47 -13.26 17.28
C GLN A 116 8.16 -12.16 16.26
N ASP A 117 6.89 -11.80 16.08
CA ASP A 117 6.50 -10.72 15.17
C ASP A 117 6.98 -9.36 15.65
N VAL A 118 6.84 -9.07 16.96
CA VAL A 118 7.34 -7.82 17.55
C VAL A 118 8.86 -7.74 17.40
N ALA A 119 9.59 -8.82 17.70
CA ALA A 119 11.04 -8.86 17.53
C ALA A 119 11.48 -8.64 16.05
N ARG A 120 10.77 -9.24 15.08
CA ARG A 120 11.03 -9.01 13.65
C ARG A 120 10.67 -7.58 13.22
N ALA A 121 9.55 -7.04 13.68
CA ALA A 121 9.15 -5.66 13.41
C ALA A 121 10.17 -4.65 13.97
N GLN A 122 10.75 -4.91 15.14
CA GLN A 122 11.84 -4.11 15.71
C GLN A 122 13.11 -4.15 14.85
N VAL A 123 13.47 -5.30 14.28
CA VAL A 123 14.62 -5.42 13.35
C VAL A 123 14.42 -4.55 12.10
N LEU A 124 13.23 -4.60 11.49
CA LEU A 124 12.89 -3.76 10.32
C LEU A 124 12.85 -2.27 10.70
N GLY A 125 12.25 -1.93 11.84
CA GLY A 125 12.22 -0.56 12.37
C GLY A 125 13.61 0.01 12.66
N ASN A 126 14.53 -0.82 13.17
CA ASN A 126 15.94 -0.46 13.33
C ASN A 126 16.59 -0.20 11.96
N GLY A 127 16.20 -0.94 10.92
CA GLY A 127 16.61 -0.70 9.54
C GLY A 127 16.17 0.68 9.03
N LEU A 128 14.90 1.06 9.29
CA LEU A 128 14.37 2.39 8.95
C LEU A 128 15.04 3.52 9.75
N LEU A 129 15.34 3.32 11.04
CA LEU A 129 16.11 4.28 11.83
C LEU A 129 17.55 4.44 11.32
N TYR A 130 18.20 3.33 10.95
CA TYR A 130 19.56 3.37 10.39
C TYR A 130 19.58 4.07 9.03
N ALA A 131 18.65 3.73 8.15
CA ALA A 131 18.41 4.40 6.87
C ALA A 131 18.27 5.93 7.01
N GLN A 132 17.56 6.39 8.05
CA GLN A 132 17.41 7.82 8.38
C GLN A 132 18.73 8.43 8.91
N GLN A 133 19.49 7.68 9.71
CA GLN A 133 20.74 8.13 10.30
C GLN A 133 21.86 8.28 9.26
N ILE A 134 21.94 7.39 8.27
CA ILE A 134 23.00 7.40 7.25
C ILE A 134 22.68 8.25 6.01
N ASP A 135 21.51 8.90 5.97
CA ASP A 135 21.11 9.68 4.79
C ASP A 135 22.11 10.83 4.52
N PRO A 136 22.68 10.95 3.30
CA PRO A 136 23.68 11.98 2.98
C PRO A 136 23.21 13.43 3.17
N ALA A 137 21.90 13.69 3.23
CA ALA A 137 21.35 15.02 3.50
C ALA A 137 21.36 15.38 5.00
N ALA A 138 21.48 14.38 5.90
CA ALA A 138 21.52 14.52 7.36
C ALA A 138 20.37 15.37 7.97
N ASP A 139 19.21 15.41 7.31
CA ASP A 139 18.06 16.25 7.66
C ASP A 139 16.85 15.46 8.21
N GLY A 140 17.00 14.14 8.40
CA GLY A 140 15.99 13.27 8.99
C GLY A 140 15.01 12.62 8.00
N ARG A 141 15.24 12.76 6.69
CA ARG A 141 14.53 11.98 5.66
C ARG A 141 15.02 10.52 5.59
N VAL A 142 14.30 9.70 4.83
CA VAL A 142 14.83 8.45 4.23
C VAL A 142 14.74 8.52 2.70
N ARG A 143 15.38 7.57 2.02
CA ARG A 143 15.23 7.33 0.58
C ARG A 143 14.11 6.31 0.32
N GLN A 144 13.54 6.38 -0.87
CA GLN A 144 12.47 5.51 -1.36
C GLN A 144 12.80 4.01 -1.20
N ALA A 145 14.05 3.61 -1.49
CA ALA A 145 14.49 2.22 -1.31
C ALA A 145 15.98 2.07 -0.99
N TYR A 146 16.34 0.88 -0.51
CA TYR A 146 17.71 0.46 -0.18
C TYR A 146 18.00 -0.94 -0.76
N PHE A 147 19.27 -1.26 -1.01
CA PHE A 147 19.73 -2.62 -1.26
C PHE A 147 20.01 -3.32 0.08
N VAL A 148 19.65 -4.61 0.18
CA VAL A 148 19.71 -5.39 1.44
C VAL A 148 20.48 -6.71 1.33
N ASP A 149 21.25 -6.92 0.26
CA ASP A 149 21.96 -8.18 0.00
C ASP A 149 23.31 -8.32 0.71
N HIS A 150 23.88 -7.23 1.19
CA HIS A 150 25.16 -7.22 1.90
C HIS A 150 25.15 -6.21 3.05
N ALA A 151 25.97 -6.50 4.05
CA ALA A 151 26.20 -5.61 5.18
C ALA A 151 27.17 -4.48 4.80
N ASP A 152 26.96 -3.31 5.39
CA ASP A 152 27.94 -2.24 5.43
C ASP A 152 29.04 -2.48 6.49
N SER A 153 29.88 -1.46 6.72
CA SER A 153 30.96 -1.52 7.72
C SER A 153 30.50 -1.74 9.17
N GLN A 154 29.22 -1.52 9.49
CA GLN A 154 28.65 -1.69 10.82
C GLN A 154 27.90 -3.02 10.96
N GLY A 155 27.89 -3.87 9.92
CA GLY A 155 27.14 -5.12 9.92
C GLY A 155 25.66 -4.95 9.58
N VAL A 156 25.25 -3.79 9.06
CA VAL A 156 23.85 -3.45 8.80
C VAL A 156 23.53 -3.59 7.32
N PHE A 157 22.44 -4.29 6.99
CA PHE A 157 22.02 -4.59 5.61
C PHE A 157 21.11 -3.47 5.09
N ILE A 158 21.66 -2.26 4.99
CA ILE A 158 21.00 -1.04 4.51
C ILE A 158 22.01 -0.27 3.66
N VAL A 159 21.96 -0.46 2.34
CA VAL A 159 22.88 0.18 1.40
C VAL A 159 22.08 1.09 0.46
N PRO A 160 22.52 2.33 0.17
CA PRO A 160 21.77 3.21 -0.74
C PRO A 160 21.52 2.55 -2.10
N SER A 161 20.28 2.63 -2.59
CA SER A 161 19.85 2.09 -3.89
C SER A 161 20.48 2.88 -5.05
N GLY A 162 21.73 2.55 -5.36
CA GLY A 162 22.52 3.13 -6.45
C GLY A 162 22.16 2.55 -7.82
N PHE A 163 23.19 2.37 -8.66
CA PHE A 163 23.05 1.71 -9.95
C PHE A 163 22.49 0.27 -9.77
N PRO A 164 21.56 -0.19 -10.63
CA PRO A 164 21.06 0.48 -11.83
C PRO A 164 19.86 1.41 -11.63
N PHE A 165 19.16 1.37 -10.48
CA PHE A 165 17.82 1.96 -10.33
C PHE A 165 17.79 3.40 -9.82
N PHE A 166 18.70 3.77 -8.90
CA PHE A 166 18.77 5.11 -8.30
C PHE A 166 17.48 5.56 -7.59
N PHE A 167 16.85 4.69 -6.77
CA PHE A 167 15.65 4.98 -5.95
C PHE A 167 15.97 5.89 -4.74
N GLN A 168 16.55 7.06 -5.03
CA GLN A 168 17.07 8.04 -4.08
C GLN A 168 16.11 9.22 -3.85
N GLY A 169 14.86 9.10 -4.32
CA GLY A 169 13.78 10.03 -4.01
C GLY A 169 13.40 9.99 -2.53
N SER A 170 12.67 11.02 -2.10
CA SER A 170 12.04 11.08 -0.77
C SER A 170 10.61 11.60 -0.99
N ALA A 171 9.71 10.71 -1.39
CA ALA A 171 8.31 11.06 -1.60
C ALA A 171 7.64 11.32 -0.24
N THR A 172 6.67 12.25 -0.19
CA THR A 172 5.98 12.59 1.06
C THR A 172 5.25 11.37 1.64
N GLY A 173 4.67 10.49 0.80
CA GLY A 173 4.07 9.22 1.20
C GLY A 173 5.09 8.24 1.80
N ASP A 174 6.22 7.98 1.13
CA ASP A 174 7.32 7.13 1.64
C ASP A 174 7.71 7.50 3.09
N LEU A 175 7.93 8.80 3.33
CA LEU A 175 8.34 9.32 4.62
C LEU A 175 7.23 9.23 5.66
N ALA A 176 5.99 9.43 5.25
CA ALA A 176 4.83 9.34 6.12
C ALA A 176 4.57 7.89 6.54
N TRP A 177 4.62 6.93 5.62
CA TRP A 177 4.53 5.49 5.90
C TRP A 177 5.66 4.99 6.79
N THR A 178 6.91 5.40 6.51
CA THR A 178 8.06 5.14 7.37
C THR A 178 7.81 5.68 8.78
N GLY A 179 7.29 6.91 8.89
CA GLY A 179 6.95 7.53 10.17
C GLY A 179 5.81 6.81 10.90
N MET A 180 4.80 6.34 10.18
CA MET A 180 3.69 5.56 10.74
C MET A 180 4.21 4.24 11.31
N ALA A 181 5.06 3.50 10.60
CA ALA A 181 5.62 2.25 11.10
C ALA A 181 6.45 2.46 12.38
N LEU A 182 7.25 3.53 12.42
CA LEU A 182 8.00 3.94 13.61
C LEU A 182 7.07 4.39 14.76
N ALA A 183 6.00 5.12 14.49
CA ALA A 183 4.99 5.51 15.49
C ALA A 183 4.26 4.28 16.08
N GLN A 184 3.88 3.30 15.23
CA GLN A 184 3.27 2.05 15.67
C GLN A 184 4.25 1.20 16.51
N LEU A 185 5.53 1.16 16.14
CA LEU A 185 6.59 0.52 16.93
C LEU A 185 6.78 1.21 18.28
N ALA A 186 6.83 2.55 18.33
CA ALA A 186 6.92 3.31 19.57
C ALA A 186 5.73 2.99 20.50
N ASN A 187 4.51 3.02 19.96
CA ASN A 187 3.28 2.68 20.69
C ASN A 187 3.28 1.24 21.25
N ARG A 188 3.80 0.27 20.48
CA ARG A 188 3.82 -1.15 20.90
C ARG A 188 4.96 -1.50 21.85
N THR A 189 6.09 -0.80 21.79
CA THR A 189 7.33 -1.19 22.50
C THR A 189 7.75 -0.22 23.61
N GLY A 190 7.27 1.02 23.58
CA GLY A 190 7.74 2.09 24.47
C GLY A 190 9.16 2.60 24.18
N ILE A 191 9.77 2.19 23.07
CA ILE A 191 11.15 2.59 22.71
C ILE A 191 11.14 3.99 22.07
N GLU A 192 11.70 4.96 22.79
CA GLU A 192 11.74 6.39 22.44
C GLU A 192 12.38 6.66 21.07
N ALA A 193 13.43 5.93 20.70
CA ALA A 193 14.14 6.11 19.43
C ALA A 193 13.24 5.96 18.18
N TYR A 194 12.19 5.12 18.25
CA TYR A 194 11.21 5.02 17.17
C TYR A 194 10.30 6.26 17.10
N LEU A 195 9.86 6.80 18.26
CA LEU A 195 9.07 8.03 18.31
C LEU A 195 9.89 9.21 17.77
N ASP A 196 11.17 9.33 18.17
CA ASP A 196 12.07 10.36 17.65
C ASP A 196 12.25 10.26 16.13
N GLY A 197 12.36 9.03 15.60
CA GLY A 197 12.44 8.79 14.15
C GLY A 197 11.20 9.26 13.41
N ALA A 198 10.01 8.93 13.93
CA ALA A 198 8.73 9.39 13.40
C ALA A 198 8.57 10.92 13.49
N VAL A 199 8.99 11.55 14.59
CA VAL A 199 8.99 13.00 14.79
C VAL A 199 9.95 13.70 13.82
N ARG A 200 11.14 13.14 13.56
CA ARG A 200 12.08 13.66 12.56
C ARG A 200 11.48 13.64 11.15
N LEU A 201 10.87 12.52 10.74
CA LEU A 201 10.17 12.41 9.44
C LEU A 201 9.03 13.43 9.34
N GLY A 202 8.20 13.54 10.38
CA GLY A 202 7.07 14.47 10.35
C GLY A 202 7.47 15.95 10.33
N ASN A 203 8.58 16.30 11.00
CA ASN A 203 9.16 17.63 10.90
C ASN A 203 9.81 17.86 9.52
N TRP A 204 10.46 16.86 8.92
CA TRP A 204 10.99 16.97 7.56
C TRP A 204 9.87 17.27 6.56
N ILE A 205 8.78 16.49 6.59
CA ILE A 205 7.60 16.68 5.74
C ILE A 205 7.08 18.11 5.89
N PHE A 206 6.81 18.56 7.12
CA PHE A 206 6.28 19.90 7.35
C PHE A 206 7.22 21.00 6.86
N ASN A 207 8.52 20.88 7.10
CA ASN A 207 9.49 21.92 6.74
C ASN A 207 9.80 21.98 5.24
N ASN A 208 9.65 20.87 4.50
CA ASN A 208 10.10 20.76 3.11
C ASN A 208 8.98 20.66 2.07
N THR A 209 7.77 20.24 2.46
CA THR A 209 6.68 19.98 1.51
C THR A 209 5.37 20.69 1.83
N PHE A 210 5.21 21.30 3.03
CA PHE A 210 4.03 22.12 3.31
C PHE A 210 3.88 23.30 2.34
N ASP A 211 2.67 23.50 1.83
CA ASP A 211 2.33 24.56 0.91
C ASP A 211 0.95 25.16 1.20
N THR A 212 0.79 26.45 0.91
CA THR A 212 -0.44 27.23 1.14
C THR A 212 -1.20 27.55 -0.15
N ARG A 213 -0.68 27.18 -1.32
CA ARG A 213 -1.35 27.44 -2.61
C ARG A 213 -2.53 26.49 -2.82
N GLY A 214 -3.58 26.97 -3.47
CA GLY A 214 -4.82 26.21 -3.71
C GLY A 214 -5.52 25.87 -2.39
N ALA A 215 -5.88 24.60 -2.20
CA ALA A 215 -6.43 24.09 -0.94
C ALA A 215 -5.36 23.86 0.16
N GLY A 216 -4.09 24.19 -0.09
CA GLY A 216 -2.97 23.95 0.82
C GLY A 216 -2.50 22.49 0.78
N GLY A 217 -2.07 21.96 1.93
CA GLY A 217 -1.57 20.60 2.07
C GLY A 217 -0.06 20.48 1.86
N TYR A 218 0.38 19.34 1.33
CA TYR A 218 1.76 18.90 1.23
C TYR A 218 2.07 18.45 -0.20
N ASN A 219 3.14 19.00 -0.77
CA ASN A 219 3.66 18.65 -2.08
C ASN A 219 4.18 17.21 -2.13
N PHE A 220 4.26 16.65 -3.33
CA PHE A 220 4.68 15.28 -3.60
C PHE A 220 6.07 14.96 -3.00
N THR A 221 6.99 15.92 -3.07
CA THR A 221 8.34 15.85 -2.50
C THR A 221 8.90 17.27 -2.31
N SER A 222 10.10 17.39 -1.76
CA SER A 222 10.82 18.66 -1.62
C SER A 222 11.32 19.22 -2.96
N GLY A 223 11.39 20.55 -3.09
CA GLY A 223 12.07 21.22 -4.19
C GLY A 223 11.13 21.72 -5.28
N ALA A 224 11.53 21.59 -6.54
CA ALA A 224 10.83 22.23 -7.66
C ALA A 224 9.50 21.56 -8.05
N ASN A 225 9.26 20.30 -7.68
CA ASN A 225 7.98 19.65 -7.91
C ASN A 225 6.92 20.22 -6.97
N GLN A 226 5.88 20.83 -7.55
CA GLN A 226 4.80 21.52 -6.85
C GLN A 226 3.47 20.74 -6.86
N VAL A 227 3.44 19.57 -7.51
CA VAL A 227 2.26 18.68 -7.53
C VAL A 227 1.97 18.18 -6.12
N LYS A 228 0.70 18.03 -5.76
CA LYS A 228 0.24 17.34 -4.55
C LYS A 228 -0.53 16.10 -4.97
N SER A 229 -0.21 14.97 -4.36
CA SER A 229 -1.02 13.77 -4.49
C SER A 229 -2.00 13.70 -3.31
N THR A 230 -3.25 13.35 -3.58
CA THR A 230 -4.33 13.18 -2.59
C THR A 230 -3.84 12.25 -1.50
N GLU A 231 -3.56 11.02 -1.89
CA GLU A 231 -2.46 10.17 -1.44
C GLU A 231 -1.58 10.65 -0.30
N HIS A 232 -0.44 11.26 -0.61
CA HIS A 232 0.57 11.60 0.36
C HIS A 232 0.04 12.51 1.46
N ASN A 233 -0.92 13.38 1.14
CA ASN A 233 -1.53 14.26 2.14
C ASN A 233 -2.28 13.46 3.20
N ILE A 234 -2.74 12.27 2.84
CA ILE A 234 -3.38 11.41 3.80
C ILE A 234 -2.35 10.71 4.67
N ASP A 235 -1.33 10.10 4.09
CA ASP A 235 -0.31 9.43 4.90
C ASP A 235 0.26 10.41 5.94
N VAL A 236 0.39 11.69 5.54
CA VAL A 236 0.72 12.81 6.42
C VAL A 236 -0.33 13.06 7.49
N PHE A 237 -1.63 13.08 7.18
CA PHE A 237 -2.68 13.14 8.21
C PHE A 237 -2.58 11.97 9.19
N ALA A 238 -2.42 10.74 8.70
CA ALA A 238 -2.34 9.54 9.53
C ALA A 238 -1.11 9.59 10.45
N LEU A 239 0.09 9.89 9.91
CA LEU A 239 1.28 10.12 10.70
C LEU A 239 1.07 11.25 11.73
N PHE A 240 0.52 12.39 11.32
CA PHE A 240 0.43 13.55 12.21
C PHE A 240 -0.62 13.35 13.30
N THR A 241 -1.70 12.62 13.04
CA THR A 241 -2.63 12.21 14.11
C THR A 241 -2.04 11.16 15.05
N MET A 242 -1.18 10.25 14.57
CA MET A 242 -0.39 9.38 15.46
C MET A 242 0.57 10.20 16.34
N LEU A 243 1.32 11.16 15.76
CA LEU A 243 2.21 12.05 16.52
C LEU A 243 1.46 12.98 17.48
N ALA A 244 0.22 13.38 17.15
CA ALA A 244 -0.64 14.15 18.04
C ALA A 244 -1.11 13.35 19.28
N ARG A 245 -1.17 12.02 19.18
CA ARG A 245 -1.46 11.09 20.29
C ARG A 245 -0.20 10.71 21.09
N LEU A 246 0.93 10.50 20.40
CA LEU A 246 2.17 9.99 21.02
C LEU A 246 3.08 11.06 21.62
N THR A 247 2.93 12.33 21.26
CA THR A 247 3.80 13.42 21.74
C THR A 247 3.07 14.39 22.65
N GLY A 248 3.81 15.09 23.52
CA GLY A 248 3.29 16.22 24.30
C GLY A 248 2.91 17.47 23.48
N HIS A 249 2.97 17.41 22.15
CA HIS A 249 2.76 18.54 21.22
C HIS A 249 1.46 18.40 20.41
N SER A 250 0.42 17.79 21.01
CA SER A 250 -0.83 17.41 20.34
C SER A 250 -1.41 18.51 19.44
N ALA A 251 -1.58 19.73 19.95
CA ALA A 251 -2.14 20.85 19.19
C ALA A 251 -1.35 21.21 17.93
N THR A 252 -0.02 21.10 17.95
CA THR A 252 0.84 21.37 16.79
C THR A 252 0.68 20.31 15.71
N TRP A 253 0.61 19.03 16.10
CA TRP A 253 0.45 17.94 15.15
C TRP A 253 -0.98 17.87 14.60
N THR A 254 -2.00 18.19 15.40
CA THR A 254 -3.39 18.30 14.93
C THR A 254 -3.54 19.42 13.89
N ASP A 255 -3.02 20.63 14.13
CA ASP A 255 -3.03 21.72 13.13
C ASP A 255 -2.34 21.30 11.82
N ARG A 256 -1.22 20.57 11.91
CA ARG A 256 -0.52 20.04 10.74
C ARG A 256 -1.34 18.97 10.02
N ALA A 257 -1.99 18.07 10.75
CA ALA A 257 -2.88 17.06 10.17
C ALA A 257 -4.08 17.72 9.45
N ASP A 258 -4.70 18.73 10.06
CA ASP A 258 -5.83 19.46 9.48
C ASP A 258 -5.50 20.15 8.14
N ARG A 259 -4.26 20.61 7.95
CA ARG A 259 -3.79 21.15 6.65
C ARG A 259 -3.82 20.09 5.54
N ALA A 260 -3.42 18.86 5.88
CA ALA A 260 -3.49 17.71 4.99
C ALA A 260 -4.95 17.33 4.71
N ARG A 261 -5.78 17.28 5.76
CA ARG A 261 -7.22 17.03 5.64
C ARG A 261 -7.91 18.01 4.68
N ILE A 262 -7.74 19.32 4.87
CA ILE A 262 -8.41 20.34 4.06
C ILE A 262 -8.08 20.17 2.57
N PHE A 263 -6.84 19.81 2.25
CA PHE A 263 -6.46 19.49 0.87
C PHE A 263 -7.21 18.26 0.35
N VAL A 264 -7.27 17.19 1.12
CA VAL A 264 -7.90 15.93 0.70
C VAL A 264 -9.42 16.07 0.57
N ASP A 265 -10.07 16.75 1.52
CA ASP A 265 -11.50 17.09 1.46
C ASP A 265 -11.83 17.86 0.16
N ALA A 266 -10.92 18.74 -0.30
CA ALA A 266 -11.06 19.48 -1.55
C ALA A 266 -10.87 18.63 -2.82
N MET A 267 -10.32 17.41 -2.71
CA MET A 267 -10.17 16.47 -3.83
C MET A 267 -11.38 15.54 -4.01
N PHE A 268 -12.37 15.55 -3.11
CA PHE A 268 -13.58 14.74 -3.24
C PHE A 268 -14.56 15.32 -4.26
N TYR A 269 -14.87 14.55 -5.31
CA TYR A 269 -15.84 14.93 -6.33
C TYR A 269 -17.24 14.42 -5.98
N ILE A 270 -17.97 15.20 -5.17
CA ILE A 270 -19.31 14.87 -4.66
C ILE A 270 -20.28 14.31 -5.73
N PRO A 271 -20.41 14.87 -6.96
CA PRO A 271 -21.35 14.35 -7.95
C PRO A 271 -20.99 12.98 -8.51
N GLY A 272 -19.72 12.55 -8.42
CA GLY A 272 -19.27 11.22 -8.82
C GLY A 272 -19.05 10.25 -7.66
N GLY A 273 -18.92 10.76 -6.42
CA GLY A 273 -18.68 9.94 -5.23
C GLY A 273 -17.26 9.39 -5.11
N PHE A 274 -16.27 10.00 -5.75
CA PHE A 274 -14.87 9.55 -5.76
C PHE A 274 -13.88 10.70 -5.51
N PHE A 275 -12.66 10.38 -5.08
CA PHE A 275 -11.57 11.34 -4.98
C PHE A 275 -10.76 11.41 -6.27
N PHE A 276 -10.35 12.63 -6.59
CA PHE A 276 -9.33 12.91 -7.61
C PHE A 276 -7.93 12.51 -7.13
N THR A 277 -7.03 12.17 -8.06
CA THR A 277 -5.64 11.78 -7.77
C THR A 277 -4.84 12.89 -7.09
N GLY A 278 -5.11 14.15 -7.43
CA GLY A 278 -4.41 15.31 -6.89
C GLY A 278 -4.37 16.50 -7.84
N THR A 279 -3.36 17.37 -7.65
CA THR A 279 -3.24 18.62 -8.42
C THR A 279 -2.50 18.45 -9.74
N GLY A 280 -2.70 19.39 -10.66
CA GLY A 280 -1.86 19.58 -11.84
C GLY A 280 -0.47 20.10 -11.49
N PRO A 281 0.38 20.33 -12.51
CA PRO A 281 1.74 20.87 -12.34
C PRO A 281 1.82 22.26 -11.69
N ASP A 282 0.72 23.00 -11.64
CA ASP A 282 0.62 24.28 -10.94
C ASP A 282 0.63 24.13 -9.40
N GLY A 283 0.29 22.93 -8.90
CA GLY A 283 0.13 22.65 -7.48
C GLY A 283 -1.18 23.17 -6.88
N ILE A 284 -2.14 23.58 -7.72
CA ILE A 284 -3.35 24.33 -7.32
C ILE A 284 -4.60 23.67 -7.89
N SER A 285 -4.68 23.55 -9.21
CA SER A 285 -5.85 23.04 -9.91
C SER A 285 -5.91 21.52 -9.80
N VAL A 286 -7.09 20.90 -9.74
CA VAL A 286 -7.22 19.44 -9.90
C VAL A 286 -6.63 19.03 -11.26
N ASN A 287 -5.81 17.99 -11.29
CA ASN A 287 -5.31 17.45 -12.56
C ASN A 287 -6.44 16.69 -13.27
N LEU A 288 -7.20 17.34 -14.14
CA LEU A 288 -8.30 16.68 -14.83
C LEU A 288 -7.82 15.53 -15.74
N ASN A 289 -6.63 15.65 -16.35
CA ASN A 289 -6.11 14.61 -17.25
C ASN A 289 -5.78 13.31 -16.50
N LEU A 290 -5.16 13.39 -15.32
CA LEU A 290 -4.99 12.21 -14.46
C LEU A 290 -6.32 11.84 -13.79
N SER A 291 -6.98 12.79 -13.14
CA SER A 291 -8.06 12.52 -12.18
C SER A 291 -9.44 12.31 -12.79
N GLN A 292 -9.66 12.56 -14.09
CA GLN A 292 -10.90 12.20 -14.79
C GLN A 292 -10.72 11.02 -15.75
N ASN A 293 -9.49 10.72 -16.20
CA ASN A 293 -9.23 9.56 -17.07
C ASN A 293 -8.69 8.35 -16.30
N ASN A 294 -7.90 8.59 -15.24
CA ASN A 294 -7.19 7.60 -14.46
C ASN A 294 -7.38 7.79 -12.95
N ILE A 295 -8.60 7.50 -12.48
CA ILE A 295 -8.96 7.55 -11.06
C ILE A 295 -8.41 6.30 -10.37
N PRO A 296 -7.49 6.41 -9.39
CA PRO A 296 -6.92 5.25 -8.70
C PRO A 296 -7.84 4.71 -7.61
N GLU A 297 -7.59 3.44 -7.26
CA GLU A 297 -8.26 2.62 -6.24
C GLU A 297 -8.04 3.15 -4.83
N ASP A 298 -6.78 3.41 -4.54
CA ASP A 298 -6.33 3.69 -3.20
C ASP A 298 -6.92 4.98 -2.64
N VAL A 299 -6.99 6.07 -3.41
CA VAL A 299 -7.63 7.36 -3.02
C VAL A 299 -9.12 7.22 -2.72
N GLN A 300 -9.68 6.02 -2.86
CA GLN A 300 -11.06 5.70 -2.49
C GLN A 300 -11.12 4.87 -1.19
N ASP A 301 -10.37 3.78 -1.08
CA ASP A 301 -10.61 2.79 -0.02
C ASP A 301 -9.81 3.04 1.24
N TRP A 302 -8.56 3.44 1.06
CA TRP A 302 -7.89 4.12 2.14
C TRP A 302 -8.77 5.33 2.54
N SER A 303 -9.50 6.00 1.62
CA SER A 303 -10.26 7.26 1.88
C SER A 303 -11.41 7.27 2.87
N PHE A 304 -11.52 6.17 3.59
CA PHE A 304 -12.33 6.05 4.79
C PHE A 304 -11.49 5.64 6.02
N GLN A 305 -10.46 4.81 5.85
CA GLN A 305 -9.72 4.12 6.91
C GLN A 305 -8.98 5.04 7.89
N ALA A 306 -8.27 6.07 7.44
CA ALA A 306 -7.38 6.80 8.36
C ALA A 306 -8.06 7.67 9.42
N PHE A 307 -9.35 7.89 9.25
CA PHE A 307 -9.84 9.24 9.33
C PHE A 307 -11.38 9.14 9.64
N PHE A 308 -12.18 8.41 8.83
CA PHE A 308 -13.61 8.02 9.03
C PHE A 308 -14.74 9.04 8.72
N ASN A 309 -14.68 9.76 7.59
CA ASN A 309 -15.77 10.67 7.20
C ASN A 309 -16.87 9.94 6.43
N ARG A 310 -18.09 9.99 6.97
CA ARG A 310 -19.29 9.42 6.35
C ARG A 310 -19.69 10.14 5.06
N ASP A 311 -19.39 11.43 4.93
CA ASP A 311 -19.68 12.20 3.70
C ASP A 311 -18.83 11.73 2.50
N HIS A 312 -17.69 11.10 2.78
CA HIS A 312 -16.77 10.56 1.79
C HIS A 312 -16.94 9.06 1.57
N ALA A 313 -17.71 8.36 2.42
CA ALA A 313 -17.79 6.90 2.43
C ALA A 313 -18.34 6.27 1.12
N ALA A 314 -18.94 7.08 0.24
CA ALA A 314 -19.35 6.66 -1.11
C ALA A 314 -18.17 6.28 -2.01
N SER A 315 -16.94 6.70 -1.69
CA SER A 315 -15.71 6.34 -2.40
C SER A 315 -15.48 4.82 -2.43
N ILE A 316 -15.71 4.13 -1.32
CA ILE A 316 -15.65 2.66 -1.23
C ILE A 316 -16.67 1.99 -2.16
N ASP A 317 -17.89 2.54 -2.23
CA ASP A 317 -18.93 2.03 -3.14
C ASP A 317 -18.59 2.32 -4.61
N TRP A 318 -17.98 3.47 -4.88
CA TRP A 318 -17.46 3.80 -6.19
C TRP A 318 -16.34 2.84 -6.59
N CYS A 319 -15.37 2.54 -5.70
CA CYS A 319 -14.27 1.63 -6.01
C CYS A 319 -14.76 0.21 -6.30
N LYS A 320 -15.55 -0.37 -5.39
CA LYS A 320 -16.07 -1.75 -5.51
C LYS A 320 -17.01 -1.97 -6.70
N THR A 321 -17.43 -0.90 -7.39
CA THR A 321 -18.25 -0.96 -8.61
C THR A 321 -17.52 -0.54 -9.87
N ASN A 322 -16.67 0.50 -9.82
CA ASN A 322 -16.03 1.09 -11.01
C ASN A 322 -14.65 0.50 -11.30
N LEU A 323 -13.95 -0.08 -10.32
CA LEU A 323 -12.65 -0.73 -10.52
C LEU A 323 -12.73 -2.26 -10.46
N ALA A 324 -13.92 -2.82 -10.28
CA ALA A 324 -14.14 -4.26 -10.16
C ALA A 324 -13.81 -5.00 -11.47
N VAL A 325 -12.84 -5.92 -11.41
CA VAL A 325 -12.37 -6.73 -12.55
C VAL A 325 -12.34 -8.22 -12.21
N THR A 326 -12.20 -9.04 -13.25
CA THR A 326 -12.10 -10.50 -13.13
C THR A 326 -11.13 -11.03 -14.17
N ASP A 327 -9.96 -11.47 -13.73
CA ASP A 327 -8.98 -12.14 -14.58
C ASP A 327 -9.34 -13.63 -14.70
N THR A 328 -9.37 -14.12 -15.94
CA THR A 328 -9.43 -15.55 -16.27
C THR A 328 -8.48 -15.83 -17.43
N PRO A 329 -8.06 -17.09 -17.63
CA PRO A 329 -7.27 -17.51 -18.80
C PRO A 329 -7.91 -17.21 -20.16
N GLN A 330 -9.18 -16.82 -20.22
CA GLN A 330 -9.88 -16.42 -21.44
C GLN A 330 -9.87 -14.88 -21.66
N THR A 331 -9.40 -14.10 -20.68
CA THR A 331 -9.29 -12.65 -20.79
C THR A 331 -8.07 -12.22 -21.61
N TYR A 332 -8.16 -11.03 -22.20
CA TYR A 332 -7.18 -10.52 -23.16
C TYR A 332 -5.81 -10.29 -22.51
N ASN A 333 -4.74 -10.86 -23.07
CA ASN A 333 -3.38 -10.87 -22.50
C ASN A 333 -3.23 -11.48 -21.10
N SER A 334 -4.13 -12.37 -20.67
CA SER A 334 -4.03 -13.00 -19.36
C SER A 334 -2.77 -13.86 -19.19
N ASP A 335 -1.98 -13.58 -18.15
CA ASP A 335 -0.89 -14.45 -17.70
C ASP A 335 -1.39 -15.68 -16.94
N LEU A 336 -2.71 -15.84 -16.75
CA LEU A 336 -3.32 -17.04 -16.17
C LEU A 336 -3.37 -18.22 -17.17
N VAL A 337 -3.05 -17.98 -18.45
CA VAL A 337 -2.87 -19.04 -19.46
C VAL A 337 -1.61 -19.87 -19.13
N PRO A 338 -1.67 -21.22 -19.08
CA PRO A 338 -0.49 -22.04 -18.92
C PRO A 338 0.49 -21.85 -20.08
N ALA A 339 1.78 -21.66 -19.78
CA ALA A 339 2.83 -21.23 -20.74
C ALA A 339 3.06 -22.13 -21.98
N HIS A 340 2.39 -23.28 -22.06
CA HIS A 340 2.50 -24.25 -23.16
C HIS A 340 1.13 -24.74 -23.69
N ASN A 341 0.05 -23.98 -23.48
CA ASN A 341 -1.29 -24.38 -23.93
C ASN A 341 -1.98 -23.29 -24.74
N ASN A 342 -2.06 -23.49 -26.06
CA ASN A 342 -2.81 -22.62 -26.97
C ASN A 342 -4.33 -22.75 -26.82
N ASN A 343 -4.82 -23.75 -26.08
CA ASN A 343 -6.22 -23.83 -25.70
C ASN A 343 -6.41 -23.11 -24.36
N LEU A 344 -7.34 -22.16 -24.31
CA LEU A 344 -7.69 -21.37 -23.12
C LEU A 344 -8.46 -22.22 -22.09
N THR A 345 -7.91 -23.37 -21.65
CA THR A 345 -8.59 -24.41 -20.87
C THR A 345 -8.32 -24.33 -19.37
N GLY A 346 -7.68 -23.25 -18.91
CA GLY A 346 -7.59 -22.97 -17.47
C GLY A 346 -8.94 -22.47 -16.94
N ASN A 347 -9.31 -22.96 -15.77
CA ASN A 347 -10.56 -22.67 -15.07
C ASN A 347 -10.35 -21.88 -13.76
N ILE A 348 -9.15 -21.33 -13.56
CA ILE A 348 -8.89 -20.34 -12.51
C ILE A 348 -9.62 -19.03 -12.85
N ARG A 349 -10.17 -18.41 -11.82
CA ARG A 349 -10.80 -17.09 -11.85
C ARG A 349 -10.34 -16.34 -10.62
N VAL A 350 -9.93 -15.10 -10.81
CA VAL A 350 -9.63 -14.19 -9.69
C VAL A 350 -10.40 -12.90 -9.95
N SER A 351 -11.20 -12.49 -8.97
CA SER A 351 -11.99 -11.26 -8.99
C SER A 351 -11.53 -10.33 -7.86
N GLY A 352 -11.49 -9.03 -8.13
CA GLY A 352 -11.03 -8.00 -7.20
C GLY A 352 -11.10 -6.64 -7.86
N VAL A 353 -10.21 -5.71 -7.48
CA VAL A 353 -10.10 -4.40 -8.13
C VAL A 353 -8.85 -4.29 -8.99
N SER A 354 -8.92 -3.47 -10.03
CA SER A 354 -7.73 -3.00 -10.76
C SER A 354 -7.14 -1.76 -10.07
N PHE A 355 -5.94 -1.34 -10.47
CA PHE A 355 -5.26 -0.20 -9.84
C PHE A 355 -5.97 1.14 -10.07
N ALA A 356 -6.48 1.37 -11.28
CA ALA A 356 -7.14 2.61 -11.63
C ALA A 356 -8.04 2.48 -12.87
N THR A 357 -8.86 3.49 -13.19
CA THR A 357 -9.77 3.45 -14.35
C THR A 357 -9.06 3.36 -15.70
N GLN A 358 -7.82 3.83 -15.80
CA GLN A 358 -7.03 3.63 -17.01
C GLN A 358 -6.69 2.15 -17.14
N SER A 359 -6.22 1.47 -16.09
CA SER A 359 -5.79 0.05 -16.11
C SER A 359 -6.74 -0.92 -16.82
N MET A 360 -8.04 -0.62 -16.83
CA MET A 360 -9.08 -1.46 -17.48
C MET A 360 -9.35 -1.16 -18.96
N ARG A 361 -8.65 -0.20 -19.59
CA ARG A 361 -8.89 0.15 -21.01
C ARG A 361 -8.09 -0.77 -21.95
N PRO A 362 -8.74 -1.40 -22.96
CA PRO A 362 -8.05 -2.27 -23.90
C PRO A 362 -7.16 -1.47 -24.87
N PRO A 363 -6.00 -2.00 -25.31
CA PRO A 363 -5.19 -1.40 -26.37
C PRO A 363 -5.84 -1.60 -27.75
N LEU A 364 -6.71 -0.68 -28.16
CA LEU A 364 -7.27 -0.67 -29.51
C LEU A 364 -6.29 -0.04 -30.51
N ARG A 365 -5.59 -0.88 -31.29
CA ARG A 365 -4.84 -0.44 -32.48
C ARG A 365 -5.81 0.08 -33.56
N GLU A 366 -6.03 1.39 -33.62
CA GLU A 366 -6.50 2.07 -34.83
C GLU A 366 -5.32 2.81 -35.48
N ASP A 367 -4.68 2.12 -36.42
CA ASP A 367 -3.53 2.50 -37.25
C ASP A 367 -2.23 2.97 -36.53
N GLU A 368 -1.10 2.88 -37.24
CA GLU A 368 0.22 3.31 -36.74
C GLU A 368 0.50 4.80 -37.04
N LYS A 369 -0.54 5.59 -37.33
CA LYS A 369 -0.45 6.97 -37.84
C LYS A 369 -1.29 7.99 -37.07
N THR A 370 -2.19 7.54 -36.21
CA THR A 370 -2.99 8.38 -35.32
C THR A 370 -2.66 8.07 -33.87
N GLU A 371 -2.16 9.09 -33.15
CA GLU A 371 -1.95 9.02 -31.69
C GLU A 371 -3.33 9.05 -31.00
N SER A 372 -4.01 7.90 -30.97
CA SER A 372 -5.33 7.78 -30.36
C SER A 372 -5.18 7.68 -28.83
N PRO A 373 -5.78 8.59 -28.03
CA PRO A 373 -5.54 8.70 -26.58
C PRO A 373 -6.15 7.57 -25.73
N CYS A 374 -6.76 6.57 -26.37
CA CYS A 374 -7.42 5.43 -25.72
C CYS A 374 -6.55 4.16 -25.65
N ILE A 375 -5.30 4.19 -26.10
CA ILE A 375 -4.42 3.02 -26.17
C ILE A 375 -3.55 2.91 -24.90
N ILE A 376 -3.59 1.75 -24.25
CA ILE A 376 -2.65 1.41 -23.17
C ILE A 376 -1.57 0.50 -23.70
N ALA A 377 -0.46 1.10 -24.10
CA ALA A 377 0.77 0.40 -24.39
C ALA A 377 1.34 -0.27 -23.12
N PRO A 378 2.28 -1.23 -23.26
CA PRO A 378 3.20 -1.58 -22.18
C PRO A 378 3.80 -0.31 -21.56
N SER A 379 3.95 -0.28 -20.23
CA SER A 379 4.51 0.89 -19.53
C SER A 379 5.96 1.17 -19.93
N ASP A 380 6.70 0.14 -20.33
CA ASP A 380 8.05 0.19 -20.87
C ASP A 380 8.26 -0.92 -21.92
N GLN A 381 9.39 -0.87 -22.64
CA GLN A 381 9.72 -1.79 -23.74
C GLN A 381 9.97 -3.26 -23.34
N PHE A 382 10.13 -3.55 -22.03
CA PHE A 382 10.33 -4.88 -21.46
C PHE A 382 9.05 -5.45 -20.83
N SER A 383 8.05 -4.61 -20.57
CA SER A 383 6.74 -5.01 -20.10
C SER A 383 5.92 -5.70 -21.19
N LYS A 384 5.05 -6.64 -20.80
CA LYS A 384 4.14 -7.31 -21.73
C LYS A 384 3.03 -6.36 -22.18
N GLN A 385 2.22 -6.79 -23.15
CA GLN A 385 0.94 -6.14 -23.41
C GLN A 385 0.03 -6.31 -22.19
N PRO A 386 -0.56 -5.24 -21.65
CA PRO A 386 -1.33 -5.32 -20.41
C PRO A 386 -2.67 -6.04 -20.59
N ASN A 387 -3.16 -6.64 -19.52
CA ASN A 387 -4.49 -7.25 -19.43
C ASN A 387 -5.47 -6.26 -18.75
N PRO A 388 -6.51 -5.75 -19.44
CA PRO A 388 -7.49 -4.84 -18.84
C PRO A 388 -8.37 -5.49 -17.76
N SER A 389 -8.33 -6.81 -17.62
CA SER A 389 -8.98 -7.58 -16.55
C SER A 389 -8.06 -7.95 -15.39
N ALA A 390 -6.79 -7.50 -15.41
CA ALA A 390 -5.82 -7.82 -14.35
C ALA A 390 -6.26 -7.25 -12.99
N VAL A 391 -6.29 -8.12 -11.98
CA VAL A 391 -6.59 -7.77 -10.59
C VAL A 391 -5.30 -7.32 -9.91
N TRP A 392 -5.34 -6.17 -9.25
CA TRP A 392 -4.30 -5.72 -8.31
C TRP A 392 -4.63 -6.27 -6.92
N LEU A 393 -3.81 -7.19 -6.41
CA LEU A 393 -4.15 -7.93 -5.18
C LEU A 393 -3.87 -7.12 -3.92
N GLU A 394 -3.01 -6.10 -3.99
CA GLU A 394 -2.78 -5.15 -2.90
C GLU A 394 -4.00 -4.24 -2.70
N GLY A 395 -4.48 -3.57 -3.76
CA GLY A 395 -5.75 -2.83 -3.76
C GLY A 395 -6.96 -3.70 -3.38
N THR A 396 -7.01 -4.94 -3.85
CA THR A 396 -8.05 -5.89 -3.40
C THR A 396 -7.99 -6.14 -1.88
N GLY A 397 -6.82 -5.99 -1.24
CA GLY A 397 -6.64 -5.96 0.20
C GLY A 397 -7.02 -4.63 0.85
N HIS A 398 -6.74 -3.48 0.21
CA HIS A 398 -7.16 -2.15 0.64
C HIS A 398 -8.68 -2.04 0.76
N LEU A 399 -9.40 -2.33 -0.33
CA LEU A 399 -10.86 -2.37 -0.36
C LEU A 399 -11.42 -3.33 0.70
N ALA A 400 -10.84 -4.52 0.85
CA ALA A 400 -11.26 -5.46 1.90
C ALA A 400 -11.08 -4.88 3.31
N ALA A 401 -9.96 -4.19 3.60
CA ALA A 401 -9.75 -3.53 4.88
C ALA A 401 -10.72 -2.35 5.11
N ALA A 402 -10.98 -1.55 4.08
CA ALA A 402 -11.90 -0.42 4.10
C ALA A 402 -13.35 -0.88 4.38
N LEU A 403 -13.81 -1.91 3.69
CA LEU A 403 -15.10 -2.55 3.91
C LEU A 403 -15.22 -3.12 5.34
N LEU A 404 -14.18 -3.78 5.86
CA LEU A 404 -14.19 -4.34 7.22
C LEU A 404 -14.09 -3.29 8.34
N SER A 405 -13.64 -2.08 7.98
CA SER A 405 -13.69 -0.89 8.82
C SER A 405 -15.10 -0.24 8.77
N ARG A 406 -15.69 -0.10 7.57
CA ARG A 406 -17.00 0.56 7.37
C ARG A 406 -18.22 -0.27 7.81
N ARG A 407 -18.18 -1.59 7.58
CA ARG A 407 -19.20 -2.56 8.04
C ARG A 407 -20.65 -2.23 7.67
N LEU A 408 -20.88 -1.65 6.49
CA LEU A 408 -22.23 -1.35 5.99
C LEU A 408 -23.07 -2.64 5.91
N ARG A 409 -24.22 -2.63 6.61
CA ARG A 409 -25.15 -3.78 6.63
C ARG A 409 -25.87 -3.91 5.29
N ARG A 410 -26.23 -5.14 4.90
CA ARG A 410 -26.89 -5.46 3.61
C ARG A 410 -28.06 -4.54 3.22
N ASN A 411 -28.90 -4.15 4.17
CA ASN A 411 -30.07 -3.30 3.93
C ASN A 411 -29.74 -1.79 3.77
N ARG A 412 -28.47 -1.43 3.88
CA ARG A 412 -27.91 -0.08 3.69
C ARG A 412 -26.88 -0.02 2.56
N ASP A 413 -26.56 -1.17 1.99
CA ASP A 413 -25.63 -1.33 0.87
C ASP A 413 -26.34 -1.05 -0.48
N ILE A 414 -25.56 -0.84 -1.54
CA ILE A 414 -26.06 -0.64 -2.90
C ILE A 414 -26.68 -1.93 -3.48
N ASP A 415 -27.66 -1.77 -4.37
CA ASP A 415 -28.40 -2.89 -4.96
C ASP A 415 -27.47 -3.91 -5.62
N GLY A 416 -27.70 -5.20 -5.31
CA GLY A 416 -26.90 -6.33 -5.80
C GLY A 416 -25.77 -6.78 -4.88
N PHE A 417 -25.37 -5.96 -3.90
CA PHE A 417 -24.39 -6.34 -2.87
C PHE A 417 -25.08 -6.89 -1.61
N ASN A 418 -24.29 -7.52 -0.72
CA ASN A 418 -24.80 -8.19 0.48
C ASN A 418 -24.24 -7.60 1.79
N GLY A 419 -23.76 -6.36 1.75
CA GLY A 419 -23.05 -5.72 2.86
C GLY A 419 -21.54 -5.83 2.72
N ASP A 420 -20.84 -4.97 3.45
CA ASP A 420 -19.39 -4.81 3.34
C ASP A 420 -18.64 -6.06 3.80
N VAL A 421 -19.10 -6.73 4.86
CA VAL A 421 -18.43 -7.93 5.41
C VAL A 421 -18.47 -9.10 4.42
N ASP A 422 -19.61 -9.33 3.75
CA ASP A 422 -19.73 -10.37 2.73
C ASP A 422 -18.92 -10.03 1.46
N THR A 423 -18.87 -8.75 1.09
CA THR A 423 -18.03 -8.28 -0.02
C THR A 423 -16.54 -8.49 0.29
N ALA A 424 -16.09 -8.09 1.49
CA ALA A 424 -14.71 -8.29 1.93
C ALA A 424 -14.33 -9.78 2.01
N ARG A 425 -15.21 -10.65 2.54
CA ARG A 425 -15.01 -12.11 2.53
C ARG A 425 -14.74 -12.64 1.12
N MET A 426 -15.50 -12.18 0.10
CA MET A 426 -15.29 -12.58 -1.28
C MET A 426 -13.95 -12.09 -1.85
N LEU A 427 -13.56 -10.85 -1.58
CA LEU A 427 -12.27 -10.30 -2.04
C LEU A 427 -11.09 -11.05 -1.40
N LEU A 428 -11.15 -11.30 -0.08
CA LEU A 428 -10.14 -12.05 0.65
C LEU A 428 -10.03 -13.51 0.16
N ASP A 429 -11.14 -14.16 -0.22
CA ASP A 429 -11.08 -15.52 -0.78
C ASP A 429 -10.43 -15.53 -2.17
N ASN A 430 -10.61 -14.48 -2.97
CA ASN A 430 -9.93 -14.34 -4.27
C ASN A 430 -8.43 -14.11 -4.11
N ILE A 431 -7.99 -13.31 -3.13
CA ILE A 431 -6.56 -13.19 -2.80
C ILE A 431 -6.01 -14.54 -2.32
N ARG A 432 -6.75 -15.28 -1.48
CA ARG A 432 -6.39 -16.64 -1.07
C ARG A 432 -6.27 -17.59 -2.27
N VAL A 433 -7.19 -17.54 -3.22
CA VAL A 433 -7.13 -18.34 -4.47
C VAL A 433 -5.89 -17.98 -5.28
N ALA A 434 -5.55 -16.70 -5.39
CA ALA A 434 -4.34 -16.23 -6.05
C ALA A 434 -3.07 -16.74 -5.35
N GLN A 435 -2.95 -16.57 -4.03
CA GLN A 435 -1.83 -17.07 -3.21
C GLN A 435 -1.55 -18.56 -3.45
N ASN A 436 -2.59 -19.39 -3.46
CA ASN A 436 -2.44 -20.86 -3.57
C ASN A 436 -2.08 -21.36 -4.99
N ASN A 437 -2.36 -20.56 -6.03
CA ASN A 437 -2.29 -21.03 -7.42
C ASN A 437 -1.30 -20.25 -8.31
N LEU A 438 -0.89 -19.05 -7.90
CA LEU A 438 -0.02 -18.15 -8.65
C LEU A 438 1.33 -17.96 -7.91
N GLY A 439 2.30 -17.27 -8.53
CA GLY A 439 3.61 -17.00 -7.91
C GLY A 439 4.54 -18.22 -7.74
N LYS A 440 4.20 -19.37 -8.34
CA LYS A 440 4.95 -20.63 -8.18
C LYS A 440 6.35 -20.58 -8.79
N GLY A 441 7.29 -21.26 -8.14
CA GLY A 441 8.68 -21.38 -8.61
C GLY A 441 9.47 -20.06 -8.68
N GLN A 442 9.09 -19.07 -7.85
CA GLN A 442 9.76 -17.78 -7.74
C GLN A 442 10.86 -17.79 -6.67
N HIS A 443 11.79 -16.82 -6.72
CA HIS A 443 13.01 -16.83 -5.92
C HIS A 443 13.23 -15.54 -5.13
N VAL A 444 14.06 -15.60 -4.10
CA VAL A 444 14.56 -14.44 -3.35
C VAL A 444 16.02 -14.68 -2.98
N GLY A 445 16.80 -13.61 -2.81
CA GLY A 445 18.19 -13.72 -2.35
C GLY A 445 19.23 -13.64 -3.47
N GLY A 446 18.83 -13.35 -4.71
CA GLY A 446 19.71 -13.26 -5.87
C GLY A 446 20.79 -12.17 -5.79
N GLY A 447 20.64 -11.18 -4.90
CA GLY A 447 21.62 -10.10 -4.71
C GLY A 447 21.68 -9.14 -5.90
N GLN A 448 22.85 -8.54 -6.14
CA GLN A 448 23.05 -7.58 -7.24
C GLN A 448 23.95 -8.13 -8.37
N PRO A 449 23.42 -8.93 -9.31
CA PRO A 449 24.21 -9.47 -10.42
C PRO A 449 24.82 -8.38 -11.32
N PHE A 450 24.19 -7.21 -11.50
CA PHE A 450 24.70 -6.17 -12.41
C PHE A 450 26.06 -5.58 -11.99
N ILE A 451 26.40 -5.66 -10.69
CA ILE A 451 27.68 -5.18 -10.14
C ILE A 451 28.55 -6.32 -9.58
N GLY A 452 28.21 -7.58 -9.88
CA GLY A 452 28.98 -8.75 -9.47
C GLY A 452 28.78 -9.21 -8.02
N LEU A 453 27.74 -8.72 -7.33
CA LEU A 453 27.34 -9.15 -5.97
C LEU A 453 26.19 -10.17 -6.01
N GLY A 454 25.94 -10.78 -7.17
CA GLY A 454 24.91 -11.82 -7.34
C GLY A 454 25.23 -13.08 -6.53
N LYS A 455 24.19 -13.72 -5.99
CA LYS A 455 24.26 -14.93 -5.16
C LYS A 455 23.28 -16.00 -5.67
N PRO A 456 23.47 -17.29 -5.33
CA PRO A 456 22.47 -18.31 -5.59
C PRO A 456 21.17 -17.98 -4.85
N ALA A 457 20.10 -17.71 -5.61
CA ALA A 457 18.81 -17.38 -5.04
C ALA A 457 18.14 -18.60 -4.38
N GLN A 458 17.41 -18.35 -3.30
CA GLN A 458 16.57 -19.34 -2.64
C GLN A 458 15.20 -19.41 -3.32
N THR A 459 14.73 -20.61 -3.65
CA THR A 459 13.34 -20.81 -4.09
C THR A 459 12.37 -20.50 -2.95
N ILE A 460 11.40 -19.64 -3.22
CA ILE A 460 10.27 -19.37 -2.32
C ILE A 460 9.29 -20.55 -2.46
N PRO A 461 8.90 -21.22 -1.36
CA PRO A 461 7.93 -22.32 -1.44
C PRO A 461 6.58 -21.86 -2.03
N ASP A 462 6.01 -22.69 -2.90
CA ASP A 462 4.69 -22.48 -3.51
C ASP A 462 3.59 -22.27 -2.45
N GLY A 463 2.65 -21.36 -2.74
CA GLY A 463 1.47 -21.17 -1.89
C GLY A 463 1.68 -20.30 -0.65
N LEU A 464 2.85 -19.67 -0.48
CA LEU A 464 3.15 -18.81 0.66
C LEU A 464 2.72 -17.35 0.46
N GLY A 465 3.26 -16.66 -0.53
CA GLY A 465 3.06 -15.21 -0.71
C GLY A 465 1.93 -14.84 -1.67
N VAL A 466 1.55 -13.56 -1.64
CA VAL A 466 0.63 -12.94 -2.60
C VAL A 466 1.46 -12.22 -3.66
N ILE A 467 1.05 -12.33 -4.92
CA ILE A 467 1.65 -11.59 -6.05
C ILE A 467 1.06 -10.18 -6.16
N ALA A 468 1.77 -9.22 -6.77
CA ALA A 468 1.22 -7.87 -6.92
C ALA A 468 -0.01 -7.80 -7.84
N ALA A 469 0.05 -8.40 -9.04
CA ALA A 469 -1.08 -8.45 -9.98
C ALA A 469 -1.22 -9.82 -10.68
N THR A 470 -2.44 -10.20 -11.05
CA THR A 470 -2.72 -11.51 -11.68
C THR A 470 -2.12 -11.68 -13.07
N SER A 471 -2.00 -10.57 -13.79
CA SER A 471 -1.38 -10.42 -15.11
C SER A 471 -0.62 -9.08 -15.16
N GLU A 472 0.13 -8.82 -16.24
CA GLU A 472 0.66 -7.48 -16.54
C GLU A 472 -0.43 -6.40 -16.46
N LEU A 473 -0.31 -5.48 -15.50
CA LEU A 473 -1.30 -4.48 -15.13
C LEU A 473 -0.66 -3.09 -15.21
N ASN A 474 -0.97 -2.33 -16.25
CA ASN A 474 -0.48 -0.96 -16.41
C ASN A 474 -1.28 -0.01 -15.48
N THR A 475 -0.61 0.79 -14.67
CA THR A 475 -1.25 1.69 -13.69
C THR A 475 -1.86 2.96 -14.30
N GLY A 476 -1.53 3.27 -15.55
CA GLY A 476 -1.80 4.56 -16.19
C GLY A 476 -0.90 5.70 -15.69
N PHE A 477 0.05 5.43 -14.77
CA PHE A 477 1.03 6.39 -14.26
C PHE A 477 2.46 6.12 -14.77
N GLY A 478 2.60 5.28 -15.80
CA GLY A 478 3.88 5.02 -16.49
C GLY A 478 4.69 3.83 -15.96
N PHE A 479 4.09 2.99 -15.12
CA PHE A 479 4.66 1.71 -14.68
C PHE A 479 3.60 0.60 -14.69
N SER A 480 4.01 -0.64 -14.42
CA SER A 480 3.11 -1.79 -14.32
C SER A 480 3.34 -2.60 -13.05
N PHE A 481 2.26 -3.15 -12.49
CA PHE A 481 2.35 -4.32 -11.62
C PHE A 481 2.35 -5.61 -12.44
N LYS A 482 2.97 -6.65 -11.89
CA LYS A 482 3.26 -7.91 -12.59
C LYS A 482 3.02 -9.11 -11.67
N ARG A 483 3.08 -10.32 -12.25
CA ARG A 483 2.77 -11.60 -11.59
C ARG A 483 3.87 -12.11 -10.64
N PHE A 484 4.47 -11.22 -9.86
CA PHE A 484 5.60 -11.50 -8.95
C PHE A 484 5.19 -11.36 -7.48
N LEU A 485 5.71 -12.24 -6.62
CA LEU A 485 5.45 -12.24 -5.18
C LEU A 485 5.97 -10.94 -4.54
N HIS A 486 5.20 -10.38 -3.62
CA HIS A 486 5.41 -9.02 -3.11
C HIS A 486 5.02 -8.90 -1.63
N ILE A 487 5.88 -8.27 -0.82
CA ILE A 487 5.64 -8.15 0.63
C ILE A 487 4.53 -7.16 0.98
N ALA A 488 4.28 -6.10 0.20
CA ALA A 488 3.17 -5.18 0.49
C ALA A 488 1.81 -5.80 0.13
N ALA A 489 1.66 -6.40 -1.05
CA ALA A 489 0.46 -7.18 -1.40
C ALA A 489 0.17 -8.30 -0.38
N THR A 490 1.21 -8.99 0.12
CA THR A 490 1.04 -10.00 1.18
C THR A 490 0.72 -9.37 2.54
N GLY A 491 1.32 -8.22 2.86
CA GLY A 491 1.11 -7.45 4.08
C GLY A 491 -0.33 -6.93 4.19
N TRP A 492 -0.84 -6.31 3.12
CA TRP A 492 -2.22 -5.85 3.04
C TRP A 492 -3.24 -6.98 3.11
N TYR A 493 -2.95 -8.13 2.49
CA TYR A 493 -3.77 -9.33 2.67
C TYR A 493 -3.88 -9.73 4.15
N VAL A 494 -2.75 -9.85 4.88
CA VAL A 494 -2.80 -10.26 6.29
C VAL A 494 -3.35 -9.17 7.22
N ILE A 495 -3.23 -7.90 6.85
CA ILE A 495 -3.89 -6.78 7.55
C ILE A 495 -5.41 -6.90 7.42
N ALA A 496 -5.91 -7.05 6.19
CA ALA A 496 -7.34 -7.14 5.91
C ALA A 496 -7.99 -8.41 6.50
N VAL A 497 -7.35 -9.58 6.40
CA VAL A 497 -7.82 -10.84 7.03
C VAL A 497 -7.97 -10.71 8.55
N GLN A 498 -7.19 -9.84 9.19
CA GLN A 498 -7.24 -9.59 10.63
C GLN A 498 -8.10 -8.37 11.01
N ALA A 499 -8.81 -7.77 10.05
CA ALA A 499 -9.56 -6.51 10.19
C ALA A 499 -8.72 -5.39 10.83
N GLY A 500 -7.46 -5.27 10.40
CA GLY A 500 -6.56 -4.20 10.81
C GLY A 500 -6.69 -2.96 9.92
N ASN A 501 -6.31 -1.82 10.48
CA ASN A 501 -6.33 -0.52 9.81
C ASN A 501 -4.99 0.21 10.09
N PRO A 502 -4.05 0.24 9.12
CA PRO A 502 -2.69 0.76 9.30
C PRO A 502 -2.61 2.22 9.76
N PHE A 503 -3.57 3.03 9.34
CA PHE A 503 -3.62 4.46 9.59
C PHE A 503 -4.06 4.85 11.00
N ARG A 504 -4.56 3.89 11.78
CA ARG A 504 -5.00 4.11 13.16
C ARG A 504 -3.94 3.64 14.13
N LEU A 505 -3.57 4.50 15.08
CA LEU A 505 -2.60 4.15 16.12
C LEU A 505 -3.11 2.92 16.90
N GLY A 506 -2.31 1.86 16.97
CA GLY A 506 -2.73 0.57 17.51
C GLY A 506 -3.28 -0.43 16.48
N LEU A 507 -3.34 -0.04 15.19
CA LEU A 507 -3.68 -0.87 14.03
C LEU A 507 -5.12 -1.40 13.99
N ARG A 508 -5.99 -0.87 14.85
CA ARG A 508 -7.41 -1.19 14.98
C ARG A 508 -8.19 0.06 15.35
N GLU A 509 -9.50 -0.01 15.20
CA GLU A 509 -10.41 1.01 15.72
C GLU A 509 -10.61 0.85 17.23
N ASP A 510 -10.55 1.99 17.93
CA ASP A 510 -11.15 2.17 19.25
C ASP A 510 -12.68 2.12 19.05
N ARG A 511 -13.32 0.97 19.29
CA ARG A 511 -14.77 0.79 19.05
C ARG A 511 -15.60 1.30 20.23
N ASP A 512 -16.28 2.43 20.04
CA ASP A 512 -17.37 2.86 20.91
C ASP A 512 -18.66 2.08 20.58
N GLU A 513 -19.17 1.31 21.54
CA GLU A 513 -20.32 0.39 21.37
C GLU A 513 -21.65 1.07 21.00
N ASP A 514 -21.76 2.40 21.12
CA ASP A 514 -22.97 3.14 20.74
C ASP A 514 -23.10 3.35 19.22
N GLN A 515 -22.06 3.09 18.41
CA GLN A 515 -22.15 3.26 16.95
C GLN A 515 -23.03 2.23 16.22
N ASP A 516 -23.29 1.07 16.84
CA ASP A 516 -24.14 0.00 16.27
C ASP A 516 -25.66 0.22 16.50
N ARG A 517 -26.03 1.31 17.19
CA ARG A 517 -27.40 1.62 17.66
C ARG A 517 -28.15 2.70 16.85
N GLY A 518 -27.55 3.23 15.77
CA GLY A 518 -28.10 4.33 14.94
C GLY A 518 -28.72 3.89 13.63
#